data_AF-A0A939DUA2-F1
#
_entry.id   AF-A0A939DUA2-F1
#
_cell.length_a   1.000
_cell.length_b   1.000
_cell.length_c   1.000
_cell.angle_alpha   90.00
_cell.angle_beta   90.00
_cell.angle_gamma   90.00
#
_symmetry.space_group_name_H-M   'P 1'
#
loop_
_entity.id
_entity.type
_entity.pdbx_description
1 polymer ?
#
loop_
_entity_poly.entity_id
_entity_poly.type
_entity_poly.pdbx_seq_one_letter_code
_entity_poly.pdbx_strand_id
1 'polypeptide(L)'
;LVLIFESFGFKHGIPKDADYVFDARFLPNPHWEPELKNLTGLDPQVEAFLGSQAIVTKFIWQIQNLISTWLPHLERNNRSYVTIAIGCTGGQHRSVFVAESLAKT
;
A
#
# COMPACT_ATOMS: atom_id res chain seq x y z
N LEU A 1 -15.18 2.97 -13.49
CA LEU A 1 -14.11 2.12 -12.94
C LEU A 1 -13.92 2.49 -11.48
N VAL A 2 -13.94 1.52 -10.56
CA VAL A 2 -13.67 1.76 -9.13
C VAL A 2 -12.28 1.23 -8.81
N LEU A 3 -11.45 2.06 -8.16
CA LEU A 3 -10.15 1.63 -7.64
C LEU A 3 -10.35 1.07 -6.22
N ILE A 4 -9.85 -0.13 -6.00
CA ILE A 4 -9.82 -0.78 -4.69
C ILE A 4 -8.37 -0.84 -4.25
N PHE A 5 -8.06 -0.28 -3.09
CA PHE A 5 -6.76 -0.42 -2.44
C PHE A 5 -6.90 -1.36 -1.27
N GLU A 6 -6.05 -2.38 -1.22
CA GLU A 6 -6.04 -3.33 -0.12
C GLU A 6 -4.61 -3.57 0.38
N SER A 7 -4.50 -3.86 1.67
CA SER A 7 -3.23 -4.22 2.29
C SER A 7 -3.24 -5.69 2.69
N PHE A 8 -2.14 -6.41 2.46
CA PHE A 8 -2.01 -7.80 2.87
C PHE A 8 -0.64 -8.12 3.46
N GLY A 9 -0.54 -9.32 4.04
CA GLY A 9 0.70 -9.91 4.51
C GLY A 9 1.13 -11.08 3.63
N PHE A 10 2.33 -11.05 3.04
CA PHE A 10 2.85 -12.15 2.21
C PHE A 10 2.85 -13.51 2.92
N LYS A 11 2.99 -13.53 4.26
CA LYS A 11 2.87 -14.76 5.06
C LYS A 11 1.49 -15.43 4.97
N HIS A 12 0.47 -14.71 4.49
CA HIS A 12 -0.91 -15.18 4.32
C HIS A 12 -1.29 -15.43 2.85
N GLY A 13 -0.34 -15.24 1.92
CA GLY A 13 -0.61 -15.31 0.48
C GLY A 13 -1.06 -13.98 -0.12
N ILE A 14 -1.04 -13.93 -1.45
CA ILE A 14 -1.49 -12.78 -2.23
C ILE A 14 -3.02 -12.88 -2.41
N PRO A 15 -3.78 -11.77 -2.29
CA PRO A 15 -5.21 -11.74 -2.61
C PRO A 15 -5.48 -12.25 -4.03
N LYS A 16 -6.53 -13.05 -4.21
CA LYS A 16 -6.81 -13.72 -5.50
C LYS A 16 -7.37 -12.76 -6.56
N ASP A 17 -7.93 -11.66 -6.11
CA ASP A 17 -8.61 -10.62 -6.88
C ASP A 17 -7.73 -9.39 -7.14
N ALA A 18 -6.45 -9.43 -6.73
CA ALA A 18 -5.49 -8.37 -7.01
C ALA A 18 -5.11 -8.32 -8.51
N ASP A 19 -5.29 -7.15 -9.13
CA ASP A 19 -4.80 -6.87 -10.49
C ASP A 19 -3.35 -6.40 -10.47
N TYR A 20 -2.99 -5.60 -9.47
CA TYR A 20 -1.63 -5.12 -9.24
C TYR A 20 -1.18 -5.47 -7.83
N VAL A 21 0.06 -5.92 -7.69
CA VAL A 21 0.67 -6.25 -6.40
C VAL A 21 1.98 -5.49 -6.26
N PHE A 22 2.11 -4.69 -5.19
CA PHE A 22 3.34 -3.96 -4.88
C PHE A 22 3.92 -4.44 -3.55
N ASP A 23 5.21 -4.80 -3.56
CA ASP A 23 5.93 -5.26 -2.38
C ASP A 23 6.56 -4.10 -1.61
N ALA A 24 6.10 -3.87 -0.39
CA ALA A 24 6.58 -2.84 0.52
C ALA A 24 7.60 -3.37 1.56
N ARG A 25 8.06 -4.63 1.47
CA ARG A 25 8.97 -5.25 2.46
C ARG A 25 10.34 -4.60 2.54
N PHE A 26 10.76 -3.86 1.52
CA PHE A 26 12.04 -3.16 1.48
C PHE A 26 12.01 -1.80 2.22
N LEU A 27 10.82 -1.27 2.54
CA LEU A 27 10.68 0.00 3.23
C LEU A 27 11.11 -0.08 4.70
N PRO A 28 11.49 1.05 5.33
CA PRO A 28 11.81 1.13 6.76
C PRO A 28 10.77 0.41 7.62
N ASN A 29 11.23 -0.43 8.56
CA ASN A 29 10.38 -1.40 9.23
C ASN A 29 10.05 -0.96 10.68
N PRO A 30 8.81 -0.54 10.98
CA PRO A 30 8.43 -0.10 12.32
C PRO A 30 8.49 -1.22 13.38
N HIS A 31 8.53 -2.48 12.96
CA HIS A 31 8.59 -3.63 13.88
C HIS A 31 9.83 -3.62 14.80
N TRP A 32 10.90 -2.91 14.42
CA TRP A 32 12.10 -2.80 15.25
C TRP A 32 11.99 -1.75 16.36
N GLU A 33 10.99 -0.87 16.29
CA GLU A 33 10.69 0.11 17.33
C GLU A 33 9.71 -0.52 18.33
N PRO A 34 10.10 -0.75 19.61
CA PRO A 34 9.25 -1.44 20.57
C PRO A 34 7.87 -0.79 20.77
N GLU A 35 7.82 0.54 20.71
CA GLU A 35 6.60 1.33 20.88
C GLU A 35 5.65 1.19 19.68
N LEU A 36 6.18 0.94 18.48
CA LEU A 36 5.39 0.82 17.25
C LEU A 36 4.97 -0.61 16.94
N LYS A 37 5.66 -1.61 17.50
CA LYS A 37 5.52 -3.03 17.15
C LYS A 37 4.08 -3.57 17.23
N ASN A 38 3.30 -3.09 18.20
CA ASN A 38 1.93 -3.56 18.44
C ASN A 38 0.87 -2.65 17.79
N LEU A 39 1.29 -1.59 17.12
CA LEU A 39 0.42 -0.66 16.41
C LEU A 39 0.19 -1.13 14.98
N THR A 40 -0.63 -0.42 14.24
CA THR A 40 -0.96 -0.67 12.85
C THR A 40 -0.58 0.52 11.99
N GLY A 41 -0.59 0.34 10.67
CA GLY A 41 -0.36 1.46 9.73
C GLY A 41 -1.41 2.57 9.79
N LEU A 42 -2.51 2.39 10.54
CA LEU A 42 -3.54 3.40 10.78
C LEU A 42 -3.28 4.24 12.05
N ASP A 43 -2.36 3.79 12.91
CA ASP A 43 -2.06 4.49 14.15
C ASP A 43 -1.16 5.70 13.87
N PRO A 44 -1.48 6.90 14.42
CA PRO A 44 -0.75 8.13 14.12
C PRO A 44 0.77 8.06 14.33
N GLN A 45 1.22 7.26 15.29
CA GLN A 45 2.65 7.06 15.55
C GLN A 45 3.36 6.32 14.42
N VAL A 46 2.70 5.32 13.82
CA VAL A 46 3.21 4.58 12.66
C VAL A 46 3.11 5.42 11.40
N GLU A 47 2.02 6.19 11.24
CA GLU A 47 1.89 7.16 10.15
C GLU A 47 3.02 8.20 10.18
N ALA A 48 3.32 8.77 11.35
CA ALA A 48 4.42 9.72 11.52
C ALA A 48 5.78 9.09 11.22
N PHE A 49 6.04 7.88 11.76
CA PHE A 49 7.27 7.15 11.49
C PHE A 49 7.47 6.89 10.00
N LEU A 50 6.47 6.36 9.30
CA LEU A 50 6.58 6.02 7.88
C LEU A 50 6.53 7.27 6.98
N GLY A 51 5.67 8.23 7.28
CA GLY A 51 5.48 9.46 6.51
C GLY A 51 6.68 10.40 6.54
N SER A 52 7.51 10.34 7.59
CA SER A 52 8.77 11.08 7.66
C SER A 52 9.90 10.51 6.76
N GLN A 53 9.71 9.31 6.21
CA GLN A 53 10.73 8.62 5.42
C GLN A 53 10.59 8.97 3.93
N ALA A 54 11.58 9.67 3.37
CA ALA A 54 11.56 10.09 1.96
C ALA A 54 11.41 8.91 0.97
N ILE A 55 11.94 7.73 1.30
CA ILE A 55 11.79 6.54 0.46
C ILE A 55 10.33 6.03 0.43
N VAL A 56 9.60 6.15 1.53
CA VAL A 56 8.20 5.72 1.64
C VAL A 56 7.30 6.65 0.82
N THR A 57 7.46 7.97 0.99
CA THR A 57 6.68 8.95 0.23
C THR A 57 6.98 8.87 -1.27
N LYS A 58 8.25 8.65 -1.66
CA LYS A 58 8.63 8.40 -3.05
C LYS A 58 7.98 7.14 -3.62
N PHE A 59 7.90 6.06 -2.85
CA PHE A 59 7.26 4.82 -3.28
C PHE A 59 5.76 5.00 -3.55
N ILE A 60 5.06 5.66 -2.63
CA ILE A 60 3.64 6.01 -2.79
C ILE A 60 3.43 6.85 -4.06
N TRP A 61 4.23 7.90 -4.23
CA TRP A 61 4.16 8.79 -5.40
C TRP A 61 4.39 8.05 -6.72
N GLN A 62 5.34 7.12 -6.77
CA GLN A 62 5.61 6.30 -7.97
C GLN A 62 4.44 5.39 -8.32
N ILE A 63 3.82 4.74 -7.33
CA ILE A 63 2.64 3.90 -7.56
C ILE A 63 1.49 4.75 -8.07
N GLN A 64 1.22 5.89 -7.42
CA GLN A 64 0.17 6.80 -7.83
C GLN A 64 0.36 7.24 -9.30
N ASN A 65 1.57 7.67 -9.67
CA ASN A 65 1.84 8.07 -11.05
C ASN A 65 1.68 6.93 -12.04
N LEU A 66 2.16 5.73 -11.69
CA LEU A 66 2.01 4.56 -12.54
C LEU A 66 0.52 4.28 -12.80
N ILE A 67 -0.30 4.20 -11.74
CA ILE A 67 -1.73 3.94 -11.87
C ILE A 67 -2.42 5.05 -12.66
N SER A 68 -2.19 6.32 -12.32
CA SER A 68 -2.78 7.47 -13.02
C SER A 68 -2.41 7.52 -14.51
N THR A 69 -1.19 7.10 -14.88
CA THR A 69 -0.74 7.05 -16.27
C THR A 69 -1.58 6.07 -17.10
N TRP A 70 -1.94 4.93 -16.52
CA TRP A 70 -2.65 3.86 -17.23
C TRP A 70 -4.16 3.87 -17.01
N LEU A 71 -4.65 4.60 -16.01
CA LEU A 71 -6.06 4.65 -15.62
C LEU A 71 -7.00 4.95 -16.81
N PRO A 72 -6.73 5.95 -17.67
CA PRO A 72 -7.62 6.24 -18.81
C PRO A 72 -7.72 5.10 -19.83
N HIS A 73 -6.73 4.21 -19.86
CA HIS A 73 -6.72 3.03 -20.73
C HIS A 73 -7.47 1.86 -20.09
N LEU A 74 -7.35 1.69 -18.77
CA LEU A 74 -8.09 0.68 -18.00
C LEU A 74 -9.59 0.96 -18.03
N GLU A 75 -10.00 2.23 -17.98
CA GLU A 75 -11.41 2.64 -18.06
C GLU A 75 -12.08 2.23 -19.38
N ARG A 76 -11.33 2.20 -20.48
CA ARG A 76 -11.85 1.82 -21.81
C ARG A 76 -12.08 0.32 -21.95
N ASN A 77 -11.58 -0.49 -21.02
CA ASN A 77 -11.56 -1.95 -21.12
C ASN A 77 -12.80 -2.64 -20.50
N ASN A 78 -13.91 -1.90 -20.31
CA ASN A 78 -15.15 -2.35 -19.65
C ASN A 78 -14.96 -3.02 -18.27
N ARG A 79 -13.87 -2.71 -17.56
CA ARG A 79 -13.64 -3.20 -16.21
C ARG A 79 -14.41 -2.37 -15.19
N SER A 80 -15.09 -3.06 -14.28
CA SER A 80 -15.82 -2.42 -13.17
C SER A 80 -14.89 -2.03 -12.02
N TYR A 81 -13.87 -2.85 -11.77
CA TYR A 81 -12.92 -2.69 -10.65
C TYR A 81 -11.49 -2.86 -11.14
N VAL A 82 -10.56 -2.15 -10.49
CA VAL A 82 -9.12 -2.43 -10.52
C VAL A 82 -8.65 -2.52 -9.07
N THR A 83 -8.12 -3.68 -8.69
CA THR A 83 -7.66 -3.95 -7.32
C THR A 83 -6.15 -3.83 -7.23
N ILE A 84 -5.68 -2.94 -6.34
CA ILE A 84 -4.28 -2.65 -6.10
C ILE A 84 -3.93 -3.12 -4.69
N ALA A 85 -3.17 -4.20 -4.61
CA ALA A 85 -2.77 -4.83 -3.36
C ALA A 85 -1.36 -4.43 -2.95
N ILE A 86 -1.20 -3.93 -1.73
CA ILE A 86 0.09 -3.62 -1.13
C ILE A 86 0.47 -4.70 -0.12
N GLY A 87 1.63 -5.31 -0.30
CA GLY A 87 2.09 -6.42 0.54
C GLY A 87 3.25 -6.03 1.44
N CYS A 88 3.19 -6.38 2.73
CA CYS A 88 4.38 -6.47 3.58
C CYS A 88 4.47 -7.88 4.19
N THR A 89 5.44 -8.19 5.06
CA THR A 89 5.54 -9.56 5.60
C THR A 89 4.30 -9.95 6.41
N GLY A 90 3.89 -9.09 7.35
CA GLY A 90 2.84 -9.40 8.33
C GLY A 90 1.46 -8.82 8.03
N GLY A 91 1.35 -7.86 7.12
CA GLY A 91 0.07 -7.18 6.80
C GLY A 91 -0.41 -6.16 7.82
N GLN A 92 0.47 -5.63 8.68
CA GLN A 92 0.08 -4.81 9.83
C GLN A 92 0.51 -3.33 9.74
N HIS A 93 1.72 -3.04 9.28
CA HIS A 93 2.32 -1.70 9.34
C HIS A 93 2.45 -1.04 7.96
N ARG A 94 3.53 -1.40 7.23
CA ARG A 94 3.92 -0.77 5.96
C ARG A 94 2.85 -0.86 4.89
N SER A 95 2.29 -2.04 4.67
CA SER A 95 1.26 -2.22 3.64
C SER A 95 -0.02 -1.47 3.95
N VAL A 96 -0.45 -1.49 5.21
CA VAL A 96 -1.64 -0.77 5.69
C VAL A 96 -1.47 0.73 5.45
N PHE A 97 -0.36 1.31 5.92
CA PHE A 97 -0.08 2.73 5.74
C PHE A 97 -0.04 3.16 4.26
N VAL A 98 0.65 2.38 3.42
CA VAL A 98 0.78 2.69 1.99
C VAL A 98 -0.56 2.57 1.26
N ALA A 99 -1.35 1.53 1.52
CA ALA A 99 -2.67 1.36 0.92
C ALA A 99 -3.63 2.51 1.32
N GLU A 100 -3.64 2.86 2.61
CA GLU A 100 -4.43 3.97 3.13
C GLU A 100 -4.00 5.33 2.53
N SER A 101 -2.69 5.55 2.37
CA SER A 101 -2.16 6.76 1.74
C SER A 101 -2.57 6.89 0.28
N LEU A 102 -2.54 5.78 -0.47
CA LEU A 102 -2.97 5.74 -1.87
C LEU A 102 -4.47 5.99 -2.03
N ALA A 103 -5.30 5.48 -1.11
CA ALA A 103 -6.75 5.67 -1.13
C ALA A 103 -7.20 7.11 -0.82
N LYS A 104 -6.38 7.89 -0.11
CA LYS A 104 -6.67 9.30 0.25
C LYS A 104 -6.36 10.30 -0.87
N THR A 105 -5.79 9.85 -1.99
CA THR A 105 -5.31 10.73 -3.06
C THR A 105 -6.31 10.85 -4.20
#